data_AF-A0A1B6MAZ7-F1
#
_entry.id   AF-A0A1B6MAZ7-F1
#
_cell.length_a   1.000
_cell.length_b   1.000
_cell.length_c   1.000
_cell.angle_alpha   90.00
_cell.angle_beta   90.00
_cell.angle_gamma   90.00
#
_symmetry.space_group_name_H-M   'P 1'
#
loop_
_entity.id
_entity.type
_entity.pdbx_description
1 polymer ?
#
loop_
_entity_poly.entity_id
_entity_poly.type
_entity_poly.pdbx_seq_one_letter_code
_entity_poly.pdbx_strand_id
1 'polypeptide(L)'
;PAMRGDLEEYNAFFYTLVSQDTLEMGYSRKRQRFLVNQGYSYKVITKLAGIDEEPDMMYKTREEQGQLLQQVLAASETDADEERIPGEGGGARAGPSGANRRHGSLASMSGADDAVYMEYRRQYLANIKHPLFKKFRG
;
A
#
# COMPACT_ATOMS: atom_id res chain seq x y z
N PRO A 1 2.90 -29.53 3.39
CA PRO A 1 3.55 -29.78 2.07
C PRO A 1 4.46 -28.60 1.68
N ALA A 2 5.74 -28.86 1.48
CA ALA A 2 6.79 -27.86 1.38
C ALA A 2 6.68 -27.00 0.11
N MET A 3 6.30 -25.73 0.29
CA MET A 3 6.39 -24.65 -0.70
C MET A 3 7.82 -24.07 -0.75
N ARG A 4 8.84 -24.93 -0.88
CA ARG A 4 10.25 -24.48 -0.90
C ARG A 4 10.86 -24.43 -2.31
N GLY A 5 10.20 -24.96 -3.33
CA GLY A 5 10.74 -25.02 -4.70
C GLY A 5 10.56 -23.76 -5.55
N ASP A 6 9.44 -23.02 -5.40
CA ASP A 6 9.12 -21.89 -6.30
C ASP A 6 9.83 -20.58 -5.92
N LEU A 7 10.25 -20.40 -4.67
CA LEU A 7 10.76 -19.09 -4.21
C LEU A 7 12.19 -18.80 -4.67
N GLU A 8 12.96 -19.82 -5.08
CA GLU A 8 14.31 -19.63 -5.62
C GLU A 8 14.31 -19.10 -7.07
N GLU A 9 13.17 -19.15 -7.76
CA GLU A 9 13.03 -18.68 -9.15
C GLU A 9 12.73 -17.17 -9.25
N TYR A 10 12.29 -16.54 -8.15
CA TYR A 10 11.94 -15.12 -8.12
C TYR A 10 12.93 -14.30 -7.30
N ASN A 11 13.38 -13.18 -7.86
CA ASN A 11 14.30 -12.24 -7.21
C ASN A 11 13.59 -11.05 -6.55
N ALA A 12 12.27 -10.91 -6.72
CA ALA A 12 11.47 -9.82 -6.17
C ALA A 12 10.09 -10.33 -5.73
N PHE A 13 9.59 -9.77 -4.63
CA PHE A 13 8.30 -10.16 -4.04
C PHE A 13 7.50 -8.92 -3.66
N PHE A 14 6.19 -8.97 -3.92
CA PHE A 14 5.24 -7.94 -3.52
C PHE A 14 4.10 -8.57 -2.72
N TYR A 15 3.79 -7.99 -1.56
CA TYR A 15 2.72 -8.45 -0.67
C TYR A 15 1.65 -7.38 -0.55
N THR A 16 0.40 -7.81 -0.59
CA THR A 16 -0.76 -7.00 -0.22
C THR A 16 -1.47 -7.71 0.91
N LEU A 17 -1.64 -7.04 2.04
CA LEU A 17 -2.51 -7.50 3.11
C LEU A 17 -3.95 -7.15 2.76
N VAL A 18 -4.86 -8.11 2.97
CA VAL A 18 -6.29 -7.94 2.65
C VAL A 18 -7.09 -8.44 3.83
N SER A 19 -7.91 -7.57 4.39
CA SER A 19 -8.86 -7.93 5.44
C SER A 19 -10.00 -8.76 4.84
N GLN A 20 -10.23 -9.95 5.41
CA GLN A 20 -11.33 -10.81 4.98
C GLN A 20 -12.68 -10.15 5.31
N ASP A 21 -13.71 -10.48 4.53
CA ASP A 21 -15.07 -9.98 4.70
C ASP A 21 -15.22 -8.44 4.67
N THR A 22 -14.25 -7.74 4.09
CA THR A 22 -14.33 -6.29 3.80
C THR A 22 -14.40 -6.01 2.29
N LEU A 23 -14.60 -4.74 1.93
CA LEU A 23 -14.57 -4.27 0.55
C LEU A 23 -13.21 -4.53 -0.15
N GLU A 24 -12.12 -4.67 0.61
CA GLU A 24 -10.77 -4.92 0.10
C GLU A 24 -10.69 -6.22 -0.72
N MET A 25 -11.51 -7.23 -0.39
CA MET A 25 -11.58 -8.47 -1.14
C MET A 25 -12.02 -8.25 -2.60
N GLY A 26 -12.94 -7.30 -2.83
CA GLY A 26 -13.39 -6.93 -4.16
C GLY A 26 -12.27 -6.26 -4.97
N TYR A 27 -11.50 -5.37 -4.34
CA TYR A 27 -10.35 -4.72 -4.96
C TYR A 27 -9.21 -5.71 -5.25
N SER A 28 -8.97 -6.65 -4.34
CA SER A 28 -7.96 -7.70 -4.49
C SER A 28 -8.23 -8.58 -5.73
N ARG A 29 -9.49 -8.99 -5.98
CA ARG A 29 -9.86 -9.75 -7.19
C ARG A 29 -9.56 -8.99 -8.48
N LYS A 30 -9.82 -7.67 -8.50
CA LYS A 30 -9.50 -6.82 -9.66
C LYS A 30 -7.98 -6.73 -9.87
N ARG A 31 -7.21 -6.56 -8.78
CA ARG A 31 -5.74 -6.53 -8.79
C ARG A 31 -5.13 -7.85 -9.27
N GLN A 32 -5.64 -8.99 -8.79
CA GLN A 32 -5.21 -10.31 -9.24
C GLN A 32 -5.36 -10.45 -10.76
N ARG A 33 -6.54 -10.12 -11.30
CA ARG A 33 -6.77 -10.18 -12.75
C ARG A 33 -5.80 -9.28 -13.51
N PHE A 34 -5.57 -8.06 -13.02
CA PHE A 34 -4.62 -7.14 -13.63
C PHE A 34 -3.19 -7.69 -13.63
N LEU A 35 -2.69 -8.19 -12.50
CA LEU A 35 -1.33 -8.74 -12.38
C LEU A 35 -1.11 -9.96 -13.26
N VAL A 36 -2.06 -10.90 -13.28
CA VAL A 36 -2.00 -12.08 -14.15
C VAL A 36 -1.99 -11.68 -15.62
N ASN A 37 -2.80 -10.70 -16.02
CA ASN A 37 -2.83 -10.20 -17.39
C ASN A 37 -1.51 -9.52 -17.82
N GLN A 38 -0.72 -9.00 -16.88
CA GLN A 38 0.61 -8.42 -17.13
C GLN A 38 1.74 -9.45 -17.05
N GLY A 39 1.42 -10.73 -16.82
CA GLY A 39 2.41 -11.81 -16.76
C GLY A 39 3.07 -12.01 -15.39
N TYR A 40 2.58 -11.38 -14.32
CA TYR A 40 3.09 -11.62 -12.98
C TYR A 40 2.57 -12.93 -12.41
N SER A 41 3.44 -13.68 -11.73
CA SER A 41 3.05 -14.80 -10.88
C SER A 41 2.28 -14.29 -9.66
N TYR A 42 1.13 -14.89 -9.37
CA TYR A 42 0.25 -14.45 -8.28
C TYR A 42 -0.17 -15.63 -7.41
N LYS A 43 -0.06 -15.46 -6.09
CA LYS A 43 -0.40 -16.49 -5.11
C LYS A 43 -1.14 -15.90 -3.93
N VAL A 44 -2.26 -16.54 -3.55
CA VAL A 44 -2.99 -16.23 -2.32
C VAL A 44 -2.40 -17.04 -1.17
N ILE A 45 -2.01 -16.35 -0.09
CA ILE A 45 -1.51 -16.96 1.15
C ILE A 45 -2.55 -16.74 2.24
N THR A 46 -3.17 -17.81 2.71
CA THR A 46 -4.23 -17.73 3.76
C THR A 46 -3.66 -17.85 5.16
N LYS A 47 -2.52 -18.53 5.32
CA LYS A 47 -1.79 -18.64 6.58
C LYS A 47 -0.30 -18.54 6.30
N LEU A 48 0.39 -17.65 7.01
CA LEU A 48 1.83 -17.55 6.96
C LEU A 48 2.44 -18.64 7.87
N ALA A 49 3.34 -19.45 7.33
CA ALA A 49 4.00 -20.49 8.11
C ALA A 49 4.88 -19.85 9.20
N GLY A 50 4.84 -20.39 10.42
CA GLY A 50 5.65 -19.91 11.55
C GLY A 50 5.11 -18.67 12.27
N ILE A 51 4.01 -18.04 11.80
CA ILE A 51 3.50 -16.80 12.41
C ILE A 51 3.09 -16.97 13.89
N ASP A 52 2.61 -18.16 14.26
CA ASP A 52 2.19 -18.47 15.63
C ASP A 52 3.40 -18.68 16.58
N GLU A 53 4.57 -18.99 16.01
CA GLU A 53 5.81 -19.29 16.75
C GLU A 53 6.66 -18.04 16.97
N GLU A 54 6.37 -16.94 16.28
CA GLU A 54 7.11 -15.69 16.39
C GLU A 54 6.91 -15.05 17.78
N PRO A 55 7.97 -14.96 18.60
CA PRO A 55 7.86 -14.52 19.99
C PRO A 55 7.47 -13.05 20.09
N ASP A 56 7.87 -12.22 19.13
CA ASP A 56 7.72 -10.75 19.17
C ASP A 56 6.47 -10.22 18.43
N MET A 57 5.51 -11.10 18.11
CA MET A 57 4.24 -10.67 17.52
C MET A 57 3.40 -9.85 18.52
N MET A 58 2.89 -8.71 18.06
CA MET A 58 2.04 -7.81 18.84
C MET A 58 0.57 -8.28 18.82
N TYR A 59 -0.24 -7.75 19.76
CA TYR A 59 -1.69 -7.97 19.84
C TYR A 59 -2.09 -9.44 20.03
N LYS A 60 -1.29 -10.19 20.81
CA LYS A 60 -1.56 -11.61 21.13
C LYS A 60 -2.74 -11.77 22.07
N THR A 61 -2.96 -10.78 22.95
CA THR A 61 -4.00 -10.85 23.99
C THR A 61 -5.24 -10.04 23.63
N ARG A 62 -6.39 -10.44 24.20
CA ARG A 62 -7.65 -9.70 24.04
C ARG A 62 -7.58 -8.29 24.63
N GLU A 63 -6.78 -8.11 25.69
CA GLU A 63 -6.59 -6.81 26.32
C GLU A 63 -5.88 -5.84 25.38
N GLU A 64 -4.74 -6.23 24.78
CA GLU A 64 -4.02 -5.42 23.80
C GLU A 64 -4.88 -5.10 22.57
N GLN A 65 -5.64 -6.09 22.08
CA GLN A 65 -6.59 -5.88 20.98
C GLN A 65 -7.70 -4.89 21.35
N GLY A 66 -8.21 -4.96 22.58
CA GLY A 66 -9.22 -4.03 23.10
C GLY A 66 -8.67 -2.61 23.24
N GLN A 67 -7.43 -2.45 23.68
CA GLN A 67 -6.76 -1.15 23.75
C GLN A 67 -6.58 -0.55 22.34
N LEU A 68 -6.16 -1.35 21.36
CA LEU A 68 -6.09 -0.90 19.96
C LEU A 68 -7.48 -0.48 19.44
N LEU A 69 -8.51 -1.27 19.72
CA LEU A 69 -9.87 -0.94 19.29
C LEU A 69 -10.35 0.40 19.87
N GLN A 70 -10.08 0.66 21.15
CA GLN A 70 -10.42 1.96 21.75
C GLN A 70 -9.70 3.13 21.08
N GLN A 71 -8.43 2.95 20.69
CA GLN A 71 -7.69 3.97 19.95
C GLN A 71 -8.30 4.20 18.56
N VAL A 72 -8.68 3.12 17.85
CA VAL A 72 -9.32 3.21 16.54
C VAL A 72 -10.69 3.89 16.62
N LEU A 73 -11.50 3.57 17.63
CA LEU A 73 -12.80 4.22 17.84
C LEU A 73 -12.69 5.72 18.19
N ALA A 74 -11.58 6.12 18.82
CA ALA A 74 -11.28 7.51 19.14
C ALA A 74 -10.63 8.28 17.99
N ALA A 75 -10.19 7.60 16.93
CA ALA A 75 -9.59 8.22 15.76
C ALA A 75 -10.65 8.96 14.93
N SER A 76 -10.22 10.04 14.27
CA SER A 76 -11.08 10.86 13.43
C SER A 76 -11.12 10.34 11.98
N GLU A 77 -12.12 10.73 11.21
CA GLU A 77 -12.18 10.41 9.77
C GLU A 77 -10.96 10.95 9.01
N THR A 78 -10.42 12.10 9.44
CA THR A 78 -9.18 12.66 8.86
C THR A 78 -7.94 11.80 9.10
N ASP A 79 -7.94 10.94 10.13
CA ASP A 79 -6.85 9.97 10.35
C ASP A 79 -6.95 8.76 9.39
N ALA A 80 -8.12 8.55 8.76
CA ALA A 80 -8.37 7.51 7.78
C ALA A 80 -8.21 7.98 6.31
N ASP A 81 -8.03 9.28 6.09
CA ASP A 81 -7.80 9.85 4.77
C ASP A 81 -6.43 9.46 4.21
N GLU A 82 -6.37 9.20 2.91
CA GLU A 82 -5.09 8.94 2.21
C GLU A 82 -4.20 10.19 2.23
N GLU A 83 -2.91 9.99 2.55
CA GLU A 83 -1.92 11.07 2.56
C GLU A 83 -1.79 11.67 1.16
N ARG A 84 -2.20 12.93 1.01
CA ARG A 84 -2.02 13.66 -0.25
C ARG A 84 -0.58 14.13 -0.36
N ILE A 85 0.20 13.49 -1.23
CA ILE A 85 1.55 13.95 -1.57
C ILE A 85 1.43 15.26 -2.37
N PRO A 86 2.03 16.38 -1.91
CA PRO A 86 2.03 17.62 -2.66
C PRO A 86 2.71 17.45 -4.02
N GLY A 87 1.94 17.50 -5.11
CA GLY A 87 2.41 17.32 -6.49
C GLY A 87 1.78 16.14 -7.22
N GLU A 88 1.20 15.17 -6.52
CA GLU A 88 0.50 14.00 -7.08
C GLU A 88 -1.01 14.26 -7.14
N GLY A 89 -1.38 15.45 -7.64
CA GLY A 89 -2.75 15.94 -7.70
C GLY A 89 -3.17 16.16 -9.15
N GLY A 90 -3.61 15.10 -9.80
CA GLY A 90 -4.42 15.21 -11.02
C GLY A 90 -5.77 15.86 -10.71
N GLY A 91 -5.83 17.19 -10.73
CA GLY A 91 -7.06 17.93 -10.98
C GLY A 91 -7.86 18.41 -9.76
N ALA A 92 -7.25 19.23 -8.90
CA ALA A 92 -8.01 20.15 -8.04
C ALA A 92 -7.82 21.61 -8.49
N ARG A 93 -8.15 21.92 -9.76
CA ARG A 93 -8.41 23.29 -10.24
C ARG A 93 -9.43 23.28 -11.40
N ALA A 94 -10.67 22.91 -11.11
CA ALA A 94 -11.80 23.31 -11.96
C ALA A 94 -12.17 24.76 -11.63
N GLY A 95 -11.32 25.70 -12.08
CA GLY A 95 -11.77 27.05 -12.40
C GLY A 95 -12.45 27.04 -13.78
N PRO A 96 -13.40 27.93 -14.07
CA PRO A 96 -14.14 27.92 -15.33
C PRO A 96 -13.29 28.54 -16.44
N SER A 97 -12.27 27.83 -16.94
CA SER A 97 -11.56 28.17 -18.18
C SER A 97 -10.60 27.07 -18.60
N GLY A 98 -10.89 26.42 -19.74
CA GLY A 98 -9.89 25.76 -20.58
C GLY A 98 -9.75 24.24 -20.42
N ALA A 99 -10.60 23.48 -21.12
CA ALA A 99 -10.31 22.08 -21.42
C ALA A 99 -9.14 22.02 -22.42
N ASN A 100 -7.93 21.75 -21.93
CA ASN A 100 -6.75 21.58 -22.77
C ASN A 100 -6.68 20.13 -23.27
N ARG A 101 -7.21 19.87 -24.48
CA ARG A 101 -7.09 18.57 -25.13
C ARG A 101 -5.66 18.39 -25.61
N ARG A 102 -4.84 17.65 -24.85
CA ARG A 102 -3.50 17.22 -25.30
C ARG A 102 -3.63 15.98 -26.16
N HIS A 103 -3.02 16.00 -27.34
CA HIS A 103 -2.92 14.84 -28.22
C HIS A 103 -1.88 13.88 -27.61
N GLY A 104 -2.31 12.68 -27.22
CA GLY A 104 -1.46 11.65 -26.64
C GLY A 104 -2.13 10.28 -26.79
N SER A 105 -1.31 9.23 -26.98
CA SER A 105 -1.77 7.84 -27.03
C SER A 105 -2.37 7.43 -25.69
N LEU A 106 -3.42 6.61 -25.68
CA LEU A 106 -4.06 6.10 -24.46
C LEU A 106 -3.06 5.38 -23.53
N ALA A 107 -1.99 4.80 -24.08
CA ALA A 107 -0.93 4.13 -23.32
C ALA A 107 -0.12 5.08 -22.42
N SER A 108 0.03 6.35 -22.83
CA SER A 108 0.78 7.37 -22.08
C SER A 108 0.03 7.86 -20.84
N MET A 109 -1.30 7.71 -20.81
CA MET A 109 -2.12 8.09 -19.66
C MET A 109 -2.05 7.08 -18.51
N SER A 110 -1.64 5.84 -18.78
CA SER A 110 -1.56 4.79 -17.76
C SER A 110 -0.15 4.64 -17.14
N GLY A 111 0.76 5.59 -17.38
CA GLY A 111 2.11 5.56 -16.84
C GLY A 111 3.00 4.48 -17.46
N ALA A 112 2.64 3.94 -18.64
CA ALA A 112 3.42 2.92 -19.32
C ALA A 112 4.82 3.41 -19.76
N ASP A 113 4.97 4.73 -19.95
CA ASP A 113 6.22 5.35 -20.39
C ASP A 113 7.10 5.86 -19.23
N ASP A 114 6.58 5.94 -17.99
CA ASP A 114 7.24 6.64 -16.86
C ASP A 114 7.83 5.66 -15.84
N ALA A 115 8.62 4.69 -16.31
CA ALA A 115 9.48 3.89 -15.45
C ALA A 115 10.83 4.58 -15.19
N VAL A 116 10.84 5.90 -14.99
CA VAL A 116 12.05 6.66 -14.64
C VAL A 116 12.13 6.77 -13.12
N TYR A 117 13.07 6.01 -12.55
CA TYR A 117 13.43 6.07 -11.13
C TYR A 117 13.91 7.49 -10.77
N MET A 118 13.03 8.29 -10.18
CA MET A 118 13.37 9.60 -9.62
C MET A 118 13.96 9.41 -8.22
N GLU A 119 15.30 9.39 -8.12
CA GLU A 119 15.97 9.43 -6.82
C GLU A 119 15.89 10.87 -6.27
N TYR A 120 14.88 11.15 -5.43
CA TYR A 120 14.79 12.42 -4.73
C TYR A 120 15.99 12.59 -3.79
N ARG A 121 16.77 13.63 -4.04
CA ARG A 121 17.94 14.07 -3.26
C ARG A 121 17.65 14.04 -1.75
N ARG A 122 18.37 13.15 -1.06
CA ARG A 122 18.37 12.79 0.39
C ARG A 122 18.31 13.90 1.45
N GLN A 123 18.37 15.19 1.12
CA GLN A 123 18.45 16.25 2.13
C GLN A 123 17.09 16.69 2.70
N TYR A 124 15.98 16.55 1.97
CA TYR A 124 14.68 17.06 2.44
C TYR A 124 13.91 16.07 3.34
N LEU A 125 14.19 14.77 3.20
CA LEU A 125 13.56 13.71 4.01
C LEU A 125 14.15 13.56 5.42
N ALA A 126 15.28 14.21 5.72
CA ALA A 126 15.85 14.18 7.07
C ALA A 126 14.93 14.85 8.11
N ASN A 127 14.09 15.79 7.66
CA ASN A 127 13.21 16.59 8.51
C ASN A 127 11.72 16.20 8.43
N ILE A 128 11.33 15.32 7.49
CA ILE A 128 9.96 14.80 7.40
C ILE A 128 9.95 13.43 8.08
N LYS A 129 9.87 13.43 9.40
CA LYS A 129 9.68 12.20 10.18
C LYS A 129 8.20 11.99 10.47
N HIS A 130 7.70 10.86 10.03
CA HIS A 130 6.32 10.43 10.21
C HIS A 130 5.93 10.43 11.71
N PRO A 131 4.75 10.96 12.06
CA PRO A 131 4.33 11.16 13.46
C PRO A 131 4.25 9.86 14.28
N LEU A 132 4.07 8.70 13.63
CA LEU A 132 4.16 7.38 14.27
C LEU A 132 5.52 7.15 14.97
N PHE A 133 6.60 7.72 14.44
CA PHE A 133 7.96 7.56 14.99
C PHE A 133 8.39 8.68 15.94
N LYS A 134 7.48 9.61 16.29
CA LYS A 134 7.76 10.65 17.30
C LYS A 134 7.51 10.20 18.74
N LYS A 135 6.76 9.12 18.96
CA LYS A 135 6.34 8.66 20.31
C LYS A 135 7.30 7.65 20.98
N PHE A 136 8.39 7.26 20.31
CA PHE A 136 9.36 6.28 20.84
C PHE A 136 10.75 6.87 21.14
N ARG A 137 10.78 8.10 21.69
CA ARG A 137 11.99 8.61 22.35
C ARG A 137 11.68 8.93 23.81
N GLY A 138 12.27 8.11 24.68
CA GLY A 138 12.86 8.61 25.92
C GLY A 138 14.19 9.31 25.62
#